data_AF-A0A3E2W4D1-F1
#
_entry.id   AF-A0A3E2W4D1-F1
#
_cell.length_a   1.000
_cell.length_b   1.000
_cell.length_c   1.000
_cell.angle_alpha   90.00
_cell.angle_beta   90.00
_cell.angle_gamma   90.00
#
_symmetry.space_group_name_H-M   'P 1'
#
loop_
_entity.id
_entity.type
_entity.pdbx_description
1 polymer ?
#
loop_
_entity_poly.entity_id
_entity_poly.type
_entity_poly.pdbx_seq_one_letter_code
_entity_poly.pdbx_strand_id
1 'polypeptide(L)'
;MDATAKRKKEKLVIEEMISLYCRKQHHGQGLCKECEELRSYAHQRIDSCPFMESKTFCSSCRVHCYQKEQREQIRSVMRFSGWRMLLHRPLMVIQHIWLSRKETYMKPIYFIIGVLSMILGAAGVVLPVLPTTPFLLLSAWCFAKSSRRFHCWFISTQLYKNHLDSFVQHRSMTRKTKASLLTFASLMLLAAMYFMNNLWLRLFLFALMLFKYYYFLFRIKTIHQ
;
A
#
# COMPACT_ATOMS: atom_id res chain seq x y z
N MET A 1 6.83 -1.75 -1.65
CA MET A 1 8.19 -1.58 -2.19
C MET A 1 8.47 -2.77 -3.07
N ASP A 2 9.10 -2.60 -4.23
CA ASP A 2 9.42 -3.74 -5.10
C ASP A 2 10.42 -4.70 -4.42
N ALA A 3 10.30 -6.00 -4.71
CA ALA A 3 11.14 -7.05 -4.14
C ALA A 3 12.63 -6.82 -4.47
N THR A 4 12.96 -6.32 -5.66
CA THR A 4 14.33 -6.01 -6.09
C THR A 4 14.94 -4.88 -5.25
N ALA A 5 14.20 -3.79 -5.06
CA ALA A 5 14.59 -2.66 -4.24
C ALA A 5 14.78 -3.07 -2.77
N LYS A 6 13.98 -4.03 -2.28
CA LYS A 6 14.13 -4.60 -0.95
C LYS A 6 15.41 -5.43 -0.80
N ARG A 7 15.71 -6.30 -1.77
CA ARG A 7 16.97 -7.08 -1.80
C ARG A 7 18.18 -6.17 -1.70
N LYS A 8 18.23 -5.12 -2.51
CA LYS A 8 19.34 -4.14 -2.50
C LYS A 8 19.51 -3.49 -1.12
N LYS A 9 18.42 -3.12 -0.46
CA LYS A 9 18.47 -2.53 0.89
C LYS A 9 18.94 -3.51 1.95
N GLU A 10 18.44 -4.75 1.96
CA GLU A 10 18.88 -5.77 2.91
C GLU A 10 20.38 -6.08 2.76
N LYS A 11 20.89 -6.15 1.53
CA LYS A 11 22.33 -6.34 1.25
C LYS A 11 23.19 -5.22 1.81
N LEU A 12 22.81 -3.96 1.58
CA LEU A 12 23.52 -2.79 2.09
C LEU A 12 23.57 -2.78 3.62
N VAL A 13 22.46 -3.12 4.28
CA VAL A 13 22.40 -3.19 5.75
C VAL A 13 23.32 -4.28 6.28
N ILE A 14 23.27 -5.50 5.72
CA ILE A 14 24.16 -6.58 6.16
C ILE A 14 25.63 -6.24 5.92
N GLU A 15 25.94 -5.63 4.77
CA GLU A 15 27.30 -5.20 4.44
C GLU A 15 27.85 -4.19 5.44
N GLU A 16 27.07 -3.17 5.81
CA GLU A 16 27.49 -2.21 6.84
C GLU A 16 27.64 -2.86 8.22
N MET A 17 26.75 -3.81 8.57
CA MET A 17 26.86 -4.56 9.82
C MET A 17 28.16 -5.37 9.89
N ILE A 18 28.54 -6.04 8.81
CA ILE A 18 29.77 -6.84 8.72
C ILE A 18 30.99 -5.93 8.73
N SER A 19 30.97 -4.83 7.96
CA SER A 19 32.05 -3.83 7.94
C SER A 19 32.31 -3.26 9.35
N LEU A 20 31.25 -2.89 10.07
CA LEU A 20 31.35 -2.41 11.46
C LEU A 20 31.95 -3.46 12.39
N TYR A 21 31.50 -4.71 12.29
CA TYR A 21 32.01 -5.84 13.08
C TYR A 21 33.50 -6.08 12.81
N CYS A 22 33.87 -6.15 11.53
CA CYS A 22 35.23 -6.42 11.10
C CYS A 22 36.21 -5.36 11.60
N ARG A 23 35.88 -4.07 11.44
CA ARG A 23 36.74 -2.96 11.90
C ARG A 23 37.01 -3.00 13.40
N LYS A 24 36.06 -3.48 14.20
CA LYS A 24 36.18 -3.53 15.66
C LYS A 24 36.82 -4.81 16.20
N GLN A 25 36.63 -5.95 15.55
CA GLN A 25 37.14 -7.24 16.03
C GLN A 25 38.49 -7.63 15.39
N HIS A 26 38.72 -7.23 14.15
CA HIS A 26 39.89 -7.67 13.36
C HIS A 26 40.85 -6.53 13.00
N HIS A 27 40.58 -5.29 13.44
CA HIS A 27 41.48 -4.13 13.38
C HIS A 27 42.24 -3.91 12.05
N GLY A 28 41.59 -4.14 10.91
CA GLY A 28 42.18 -4.01 9.57
C GLY A 28 41.69 -2.80 8.77
N GLN A 29 42.48 -2.37 7.78
CA GLN A 29 42.06 -1.43 6.74
C GLN A 29 41.26 -2.17 5.66
N GLY A 30 39.97 -2.41 5.91
CA GLY A 30 39.06 -3.10 4.97
C GLY A 30 38.34 -4.30 5.57
N LEU A 31 37.58 -5.05 4.76
CA LEU A 31 37.05 -6.35 5.16
C LEU A 31 38.16 -7.39 5.11
N CYS A 32 38.32 -8.17 6.19
CA CYS A 32 39.16 -9.36 6.17
C CYS A 32 38.52 -10.46 5.30
N LYS A 33 39.33 -11.44 4.88
CA LYS A 33 38.90 -12.55 4.03
C LYS A 33 37.66 -13.29 4.60
N GLU A 34 37.66 -13.57 5.90
CA GLU A 34 36.54 -14.24 6.57
C GLU A 34 35.23 -13.43 6.51
N CYS A 35 35.30 -12.13 6.79
CA CYS A 35 34.14 -11.24 6.73
C CYS A 35 33.66 -11.04 5.28
N GLU A 36 34.58 -11.06 4.32
CA GLU A 36 34.29 -10.96 2.89
C GLU A 36 33.54 -12.20 2.38
N GLU A 37 33.96 -13.39 2.81
CA GLU A 37 33.27 -14.65 2.54
C GLU A 37 31.86 -14.67 3.15
N LEU A 38 31.72 -14.21 4.40
CA LEU A 38 30.42 -14.10 5.07
C LEU A 38 29.49 -13.10 4.34
N ARG A 39 30.02 -11.96 3.88
CA ARG A 39 29.28 -10.95 3.11
C ARG A 39 28.77 -11.54 1.80
N SER A 40 29.66 -12.17 1.04
CA SER A 40 29.34 -12.80 -0.25
C SER A 40 28.26 -13.88 -0.10
N TYR A 41 28.42 -14.74 0.92
CA TYR A 41 27.43 -15.76 1.24
C TYR A 41 26.07 -15.16 1.63
N ALA A 42 26.06 -14.12 2.47
CA ALA A 42 24.83 -13.46 2.87
C ALA A 42 24.11 -12.79 1.69
N HIS A 43 24.86 -12.16 0.77
CA HIS A 43 24.31 -11.55 -0.44
C HIS A 43 23.66 -12.59 -1.36
N GLN A 44 24.33 -13.73 -1.59
CA GLN A 44 23.79 -14.85 -2.36
C GLN A 44 22.47 -15.37 -1.76
N ARG A 45 22.41 -15.52 -0.43
CA ARG A 45 21.18 -15.93 0.27
C ARG A 45 20.06 -14.91 0.16
N ILE A 46 20.38 -13.62 0.17
CA ILE A 46 19.40 -12.55 -0.05
C ILE A 46 18.87 -12.59 -1.48
N ASP A 47 19.70 -12.85 -2.50
CA ASP A 47 19.25 -12.93 -3.89
C ASP A 47 18.29 -14.10 -4.13
N SER A 48 18.60 -15.26 -3.57
CA SER A 48 17.77 -16.46 -3.73
C SER A 48 16.59 -16.54 -2.75
N CYS A 49 16.34 -15.50 -1.95
CA CYS A 49 15.28 -15.54 -0.93
C CYS A 49 13.87 -15.61 -1.56
N PRO A 50 13.05 -16.64 -1.26
CA PRO A 50 11.68 -16.75 -1.78
C PRO A 50 10.67 -15.90 -1.01
N PHE A 51 11.01 -15.48 0.21
CA PHE A 51 10.11 -14.75 1.11
C PHE A 51 10.33 -13.24 1.11
N MET A 52 11.02 -12.70 0.11
CA MET A 52 11.45 -11.29 0.09
C MET A 52 10.27 -10.31 0.26
N GLU A 53 9.14 -10.57 -0.40
CA GLU A 53 7.95 -9.71 -0.31
C GLU A 53 7.24 -9.76 1.04
N SER A 54 7.29 -10.91 1.72
CA SER A 54 6.48 -11.17 2.91
C SER A 54 7.24 -11.04 4.23
N LYS A 55 8.57 -11.27 4.25
CA LYS A 55 9.39 -11.18 5.47
C LYS A 55 9.65 -9.73 5.88
N THR A 56 9.70 -9.43 7.17
CA THR A 56 10.08 -8.10 7.68
C THR A 56 11.59 -7.96 7.86
N PHE A 57 12.22 -8.96 8.48
CA PHE A 57 13.67 -9.03 8.72
C PHE A 57 14.19 -10.46 8.55
N CYS A 58 15.50 -10.61 8.28
CA CYS A 58 16.14 -11.93 8.22
C CYS A 58 16.10 -12.65 9.58
N SER A 59 16.17 -11.93 10.70
CA SER A 59 16.08 -12.48 12.05
C SER A 59 14.70 -13.08 12.37
N SER A 60 13.64 -12.58 11.75
CA SER A 60 12.26 -13.04 11.92
C SER A 60 11.81 -13.99 10.80
N CYS A 61 12.75 -14.59 10.08
CA CYS A 61 12.42 -15.51 8.99
C CYS A 61 11.91 -16.84 9.53
N ARG A 62 10.91 -17.41 8.86
CA ARG A 62 10.28 -18.69 9.25
C ARG A 62 11.13 -19.91 8.87
N VAL A 63 12.15 -19.74 8.04
CA VAL A 63 13.00 -20.82 7.54
C VAL A 63 14.46 -20.64 7.95
N HIS A 64 15.14 -21.78 8.07
CA HIS A 64 16.56 -21.88 8.33
C HIS A 64 17.37 -21.69 7.04
N CYS A 65 17.80 -20.44 6.78
CA CYS A 65 18.43 -20.05 5.52
C CYS A 65 19.96 -20.28 5.45
N TYR A 66 20.66 -20.21 6.60
CA TYR A 66 22.13 -20.30 6.68
C TYR A 66 22.55 -21.69 7.19
N GLN A 67 23.71 -22.21 6.75
CA GLN A 67 24.27 -23.42 7.38
C GLN A 67 24.75 -23.07 8.80
N LYS A 68 24.99 -24.09 9.63
CA LYS A 68 25.18 -23.93 11.08
C LYS A 68 26.31 -22.94 11.41
N GLU A 69 27.46 -23.07 10.74
CA GLU A 69 28.64 -22.24 10.98
C GLU A 69 28.43 -20.76 10.61
N GLN A 70 28.03 -20.46 9.36
CA GLN A 70 27.81 -19.05 8.98
C GLN A 70 26.61 -18.44 9.70
N ARG A 71 25.66 -19.27 10.19
CA ARG A 71 24.54 -18.80 11.01
C ARG A 71 25.02 -18.27 12.36
N GLU A 72 26.00 -18.93 12.97
CA GLU A 72 26.58 -18.49 14.23
C GLU A 72 27.37 -17.19 14.02
N GLN A 73 28.16 -17.12 12.95
CA GLN A 73 28.89 -15.90 12.54
C GLN A 73 27.95 -14.73 12.27
N ILE A 74 26.89 -14.90 11.46
CA ILE A 74 25.98 -13.78 11.16
C ILE A 74 25.20 -13.35 12.40
N ARG A 75 24.89 -14.27 13.34
CA ARG A 75 24.26 -13.90 14.62
C ARG A 75 25.20 -13.08 15.49
N SER A 76 26.49 -13.41 15.55
CA SER A 76 27.45 -12.61 16.33
C SER A 76 27.57 -11.20 15.75
N VAL A 77 27.65 -11.08 14.42
CA VAL A 77 27.60 -9.80 13.69
C VAL A 77 26.31 -9.04 13.99
N MET A 78 25.14 -9.70 13.88
CA MET A 78 23.87 -9.04 14.15
C MET A 78 23.73 -8.54 15.59
N ARG A 79 24.18 -9.35 16.57
CA ARG A 79 24.14 -8.98 18.00
C ARG A 79 25.11 -7.85 18.32
N PHE A 80 26.30 -7.87 17.72
CA PHE A 80 27.32 -6.84 17.91
C PHE A 80 26.95 -5.51 17.22
N SER A 81 26.53 -5.57 15.96
CA SER A 81 26.31 -4.40 15.12
C SER A 81 24.92 -3.80 15.27
N GLY A 82 23.91 -4.59 15.69
CA GLY A 82 22.50 -4.18 15.72
C GLY A 82 22.24 -2.83 16.40
N TRP A 83 22.59 -2.70 17.68
CA TRP A 83 22.40 -1.43 18.41
C TRP A 83 23.42 -0.36 18.00
N ARG A 84 24.65 -0.77 17.64
CA ARG A 84 25.73 0.16 17.27
C ARG A 84 25.51 0.84 15.93
N MET A 85 24.76 0.23 15.02
CA MET A 85 24.36 0.87 13.77
C MET A 85 23.57 2.17 13.99
N LEU A 86 22.78 2.25 15.07
CA LEU A 86 22.05 3.48 15.42
C LEU A 86 23.01 4.65 15.70
N LEU A 87 24.22 4.36 16.20
CA LEU A 87 25.22 5.37 16.52
C LEU A 87 26.09 5.72 15.31
N HIS A 88 26.47 4.75 14.49
CA HIS A 88 27.36 4.99 13.34
C HIS A 88 26.63 5.55 12.11
N ARG A 89 25.41 5.07 11.83
CA ARG A 89 24.65 5.42 10.61
C ARG A 89 23.15 5.60 10.93
N PRO A 90 22.78 6.57 11.79
CA PRO A 90 21.40 6.73 12.27
C PRO A 90 20.38 6.91 11.13
N LEU A 91 20.73 7.71 10.11
CA LEU A 91 19.83 8.01 8.99
C LEU A 91 19.43 6.76 8.18
N MET A 92 20.40 5.88 7.88
CA MET A 92 20.12 4.63 7.16
C MET A 92 19.20 3.70 7.95
N VAL A 93 19.44 3.58 9.26
CA VAL A 93 18.64 2.72 10.13
C VAL A 93 17.23 3.27 10.28
N ILE A 94 17.08 4.58 10.51
CA ILE A 94 15.77 5.24 10.59
C ILE A 94 15.01 5.04 9.29
N GLN A 95 15.65 5.29 8.13
CA GLN A 95 15.02 5.10 6.82
C GLN A 95 14.60 3.63 6.60
N HIS A 96 15.44 2.66 6.99
CA HIS A 96 15.15 1.23 6.85
C HIS A 96 14.02 0.75 7.78
N ILE A 97 14.02 1.20 9.04
CA ILE A 97 12.95 0.89 10.03
C ILE A 97 11.62 1.53 9.59
N TRP A 98 11.66 2.76 9.09
CA TRP A 98 10.44 3.47 8.70
C TRP A 98 9.80 2.87 7.45
N LEU A 99 10.62 2.54 6.43
CA LEU A 99 10.14 1.89 5.21
C LEU A 99 9.64 0.46 5.45
N SER A 100 10.27 -0.28 6.38
CA SER A 100 9.80 -1.62 6.76
C SER A 100 8.52 -1.57 7.61
N ARG A 101 8.37 -0.62 8.55
CA ARG A 101 7.13 -0.43 9.32
C ARG A 101 5.94 0.05 8.48
N LYS A 102 6.17 0.90 7.47
CA LYS A 102 5.11 1.40 6.58
C LYS A 102 4.40 0.26 5.82
N GLU A 103 5.10 -0.82 5.48
CA GLU A 103 4.46 -1.97 4.83
C GLU A 103 3.58 -2.80 5.79
N THR A 104 3.93 -2.88 7.06
CA THR A 104 3.17 -3.68 8.04
C THR A 104 1.96 -2.93 8.59
N TYR A 105 2.07 -1.61 8.79
CA TYR A 105 0.98 -0.80 9.36
C TYR A 105 -0.10 -0.42 8.33
N MET A 106 0.29 -0.19 7.06
CA MET A 106 -0.67 0.24 6.04
C MET A 106 -1.53 -0.92 5.52
N LYS A 107 -1.02 -2.16 5.52
CA LYS A 107 -1.78 -3.35 5.10
C LYS A 107 -3.07 -3.59 5.90
N PRO A 108 -3.08 -3.59 7.26
CA PRO A 108 -4.31 -3.74 8.04
C PRO A 108 -5.22 -2.52 7.92
N ILE A 109 -4.69 -1.30 7.79
CA ILE A 109 -5.51 -0.11 7.54
C ILE A 109 -6.29 -0.24 6.23
N TYR A 110 -5.61 -0.58 5.13
CA TYR A 110 -6.28 -0.82 3.85
C TYR A 110 -7.28 -1.98 3.92
N PHE A 111 -7.01 -3.00 4.74
CA PHE A 111 -7.95 -4.10 4.97
C PHE A 111 -9.22 -3.62 5.67
N ILE A 112 -9.10 -2.88 6.77
CA ILE A 112 -10.24 -2.35 7.55
C ILE A 112 -11.08 -1.40 6.68
N ILE A 113 -10.44 -0.48 5.96
CA ILE A 113 -11.15 0.44 5.04
C ILE A 113 -11.86 -0.36 3.94
N GLY A 114 -11.20 -1.39 3.39
CA GLY A 114 -11.78 -2.28 2.37
C GLY A 114 -13.03 -3.03 2.87
N VAL A 115 -13.01 -3.53 4.11
CA VAL A 115 -14.15 -4.22 4.73
C VAL A 115 -15.30 -3.25 5.02
N LEU A 116 -15.00 -2.09 5.62
CA LEU A 116 -16.02 -1.07 5.91
C LEU A 116 -16.72 -0.60 4.64
N SER A 117 -15.94 -0.32 3.58
CA SER A 117 -16.49 0.08 2.27
C SER A 117 -17.27 -1.06 1.59
N MET A 118 -16.89 -2.32 1.78
CA MET A 118 -17.66 -3.48 1.30
C MET A 118 -19.02 -3.58 2.00
N ILE A 119 -19.06 -3.40 3.32
CA ILE A 119 -20.31 -3.44 4.11
C ILE A 119 -21.25 -2.31 3.68
N LEU A 120 -20.72 -1.09 3.55
CA LEU A 120 -21.50 0.05 3.06
C LEU A 120 -22.00 -0.16 1.63
N GLY A 121 -21.15 -0.70 0.76
CA GLY A 121 -21.51 -1.05 -0.61
C GLY A 121 -22.61 -2.11 -0.69
N ALA A 122 -22.54 -3.15 0.14
CA ALA A 122 -23.57 -4.18 0.23
C ALA A 122 -24.88 -3.65 0.84
N ALA A 123 -24.80 -2.83 1.89
CA ALA A 123 -25.96 -2.20 2.50
C ALA A 123 -26.68 -1.26 1.52
N GLY A 124 -25.94 -0.51 0.70
CA GLY A 124 -26.54 0.34 -0.33
C GLY A 124 -27.19 -0.43 -1.50
N VAL A 125 -26.95 -1.75 -1.65
CA VAL A 125 -27.72 -2.55 -2.62
C VAL A 125 -29.15 -2.74 -2.12
N VAL A 126 -29.32 -2.82 -0.79
CA VAL A 126 -30.61 -2.94 -0.12
C VAL A 126 -31.27 -1.56 0.10
N LEU A 127 -30.46 -0.52 0.35
CA LEU A 127 -30.91 0.86 0.55
C LEU A 127 -30.69 1.70 -0.72
N PRO A 128 -31.74 2.00 -1.52
CA PRO A 128 -31.62 2.67 -2.82
C PRO A 128 -31.19 4.16 -2.75
N VAL A 129 -30.78 4.64 -1.57
CA VAL A 129 -30.41 6.04 -1.31
C VAL A 129 -28.92 6.32 -1.56
N LEU A 130 -28.04 5.31 -1.49
CA LEU A 130 -26.59 5.47 -1.60
C LEU A 130 -26.02 4.91 -2.92
N PRO A 131 -25.12 5.63 -3.63
CA PRO A 131 -24.43 5.08 -4.79
C PRO A 131 -23.43 4.01 -4.32
N THR A 132 -23.75 2.72 -4.53
CA THR A 132 -22.92 1.58 -4.08
C THR A 132 -21.61 1.41 -4.84
N THR A 133 -21.60 1.82 -6.12
CA THR A 133 -20.48 1.68 -7.03
C THR A 133 -19.16 2.31 -6.54
N PRO A 134 -19.11 3.57 -6.03
CA PRO A 134 -17.88 4.15 -5.50
C PRO A 134 -17.34 3.42 -4.26
N PHE A 135 -18.22 2.95 -3.36
CA PHE A 135 -17.79 2.21 -2.17
C PHE A 135 -17.22 0.83 -2.55
N LEU A 136 -17.86 0.14 -3.48
CA LEU A 136 -17.40 -1.14 -3.97
C LEU A 136 -16.10 -1.04 -4.78
N LEU A 137 -15.90 0.04 -5.56
CA LEU A 137 -14.64 0.33 -6.25
C LEU A 137 -13.51 0.66 -5.26
N LEU A 138 -13.82 1.44 -4.23
CA LEU A 138 -12.88 1.74 -3.15
C LEU A 138 -12.47 0.46 -2.43
N SER A 139 -13.42 -0.42 -2.11
CA SER A 139 -13.17 -1.73 -1.52
C SER A 139 -12.24 -2.58 -2.38
N ALA A 140 -12.52 -2.66 -3.69
CA ALA A 140 -11.68 -3.39 -4.66
C ALA A 140 -10.23 -2.87 -4.68
N TRP A 141 -10.06 -1.55 -4.70
CA TRP A 141 -8.75 -0.90 -4.69
C TRP A 141 -8.00 -1.13 -3.37
N CYS A 142 -8.69 -1.00 -2.24
CA CYS A 142 -8.15 -1.26 -0.91
C CYS A 142 -7.70 -2.71 -0.75
N PHE A 143 -8.48 -3.69 -1.23
CA PHE A 143 -8.11 -5.10 -1.19
C PHE A 143 -6.94 -5.43 -2.13
N ALA A 144 -6.88 -4.81 -3.32
CA ALA A 144 -5.74 -4.95 -4.23
C ALA A 144 -4.42 -4.52 -3.56
N LYS A 145 -4.46 -3.48 -2.73
CA LYS A 145 -3.28 -2.95 -2.02
C LYS A 145 -2.97 -3.67 -0.71
N SER A 146 -3.97 -4.23 -0.03
CA SER A 146 -3.82 -4.93 1.24
C SER A 146 -3.25 -6.34 1.08
N SER A 147 -3.87 -7.18 0.23
CA SER A 147 -3.49 -8.60 0.10
C SER A 147 -3.95 -9.20 -1.23
N ARG A 148 -3.01 -9.82 -1.96
CA ARG A 148 -3.28 -10.50 -3.24
C ARG A 148 -4.34 -11.60 -3.13
N ARG A 149 -4.36 -12.36 -2.02
CA ARG A 149 -5.32 -13.46 -1.81
C ARG A 149 -6.75 -12.94 -1.67
N PHE A 150 -6.92 -11.90 -0.86
CA PHE A 150 -8.24 -11.29 -0.63
C PHE A 150 -8.75 -10.60 -1.88
N HIS A 151 -7.87 -9.97 -2.66
CA HIS A 151 -8.23 -9.39 -3.95
C HIS A 151 -8.75 -10.45 -4.94
N CYS A 152 -8.04 -11.56 -5.11
CA CYS A 152 -8.49 -12.65 -5.98
C CYS A 152 -9.81 -13.27 -5.51
N TRP A 153 -9.96 -13.48 -4.20
CA TRP A 153 -11.22 -13.93 -3.62
C TRP A 153 -12.36 -12.92 -3.88
N PHE A 154 -12.12 -11.62 -3.68
CA PHE A 154 -13.13 -10.58 -3.87
C PHE A 154 -13.60 -10.49 -5.32
N ILE A 155 -12.69 -10.54 -6.29
CA ILE A 155 -13.03 -10.57 -7.72
C ILE A 155 -13.89 -11.81 -8.06
N SER A 156 -13.68 -12.93 -7.37
CA SER A 156 -14.45 -14.15 -7.61
C SER A 156 -15.90 -14.09 -7.10
N THR A 157 -16.26 -13.11 -6.26
CA THR A 157 -17.60 -13.00 -5.67
C THR A 157 -18.68 -12.56 -6.68
N GLN A 158 -19.91 -13.04 -6.50
CA GLN A 158 -21.05 -12.68 -7.37
C GLN A 158 -21.41 -11.20 -7.28
N LEU A 159 -21.12 -10.56 -6.14
CA LEU A 159 -21.32 -9.13 -5.92
C LEU A 159 -20.41 -8.27 -6.82
N TYR A 160 -19.14 -8.70 -7.00
CA TYR A 160 -18.22 -8.07 -7.94
C TYR A 160 -18.66 -8.27 -9.40
N LYS A 161 -19.00 -9.51 -9.78
CA LYS A 161 -19.41 -9.81 -11.16
C LYS A 161 -20.66 -9.05 -11.60
N ASN A 162 -21.67 -8.95 -10.73
CA ASN A 162 -22.93 -8.32 -11.07
C ASN A 162 -22.87 -6.78 -11.09
N HIS A 163 -22.04 -6.15 -10.26
CA HIS A 163 -22.04 -4.69 -10.07
C HIS A 163 -20.74 -3.96 -10.42
N LEU A 164 -19.60 -4.65 -10.54
CA LEU A 164 -18.27 -4.04 -10.75
C LEU A 164 -17.62 -4.46 -12.06
N ASP A 165 -17.83 -5.69 -12.54
CA ASP A 165 -17.14 -6.22 -13.74
C ASP A 165 -17.46 -5.38 -15.00
N SER A 166 -18.72 -4.97 -15.17
CA SER A 166 -19.16 -4.07 -16.25
C SER A 166 -18.55 -2.65 -16.16
N PHE A 167 -18.19 -2.18 -14.96
CA PHE A 167 -17.54 -0.87 -14.77
C PHE A 167 -16.03 -0.93 -14.97
N VAL A 168 -15.38 -2.03 -14.56
CA VAL A 168 -13.93 -2.19 -14.61
C VAL A 168 -13.46 -2.52 -16.03
N GLN A 169 -14.20 -3.35 -16.78
CA GLN A 169 -13.82 -3.72 -18.15
C GLN A 169 -13.95 -2.58 -19.17
N HIS A 170 -14.93 -1.66 -19.01
CA HIS A 170 -15.18 -0.62 -20.01
C HIS A 170 -14.56 0.74 -19.68
N ARG A 171 -14.00 0.94 -18.47
CA ARG A 171 -13.40 2.23 -18.03
C ARG A 171 -14.30 3.44 -18.33
N SER A 172 -15.61 3.23 -18.45
CA SER A 172 -16.58 4.21 -18.95
C SER A 172 -17.77 4.27 -18.01
N MET A 173 -18.09 5.48 -17.56
CA MET A 173 -19.23 5.72 -16.69
C MET A 173 -20.54 5.55 -17.47
N THR A 174 -21.38 4.61 -17.04
CA THR A 174 -22.75 4.41 -17.55
C THR A 174 -23.63 5.60 -17.18
N ARG A 175 -24.58 5.98 -18.05
CA ARG A 175 -25.47 7.15 -17.86
C ARG A 175 -26.28 7.09 -16.57
N LYS A 176 -26.61 5.89 -16.08
CA LYS A 176 -27.34 5.67 -14.82
C LYS A 176 -26.50 6.07 -13.59
N THR A 177 -25.21 5.74 -13.56
CA THR A 177 -24.28 6.13 -12.50
C THR A 177 -23.92 7.61 -12.58
N LYS A 178 -23.78 8.11 -13.81
CA LYS A 178 -23.61 9.54 -14.12
C LYS A 178 -24.80 10.35 -13.56
N ALA A 179 -26.03 9.89 -13.78
CA ALA A 179 -27.24 10.53 -13.27
C ALA A 179 -27.38 10.41 -11.75
N SER A 180 -27.20 9.23 -11.14
CA SER A 180 -27.36 9.02 -9.70
C SER A 180 -26.38 9.85 -8.85
N LEU A 181 -25.09 9.93 -9.26
CA LEU A 181 -24.11 10.80 -8.59
C LEU A 181 -24.47 12.28 -8.73
N LEU A 182 -24.94 12.68 -9.91
CA LEU A 182 -25.28 14.07 -10.20
C LEU A 182 -26.57 14.49 -9.47
N THR A 183 -27.58 13.63 -9.40
CA THR A 183 -28.85 13.89 -8.71
C THR A 183 -28.63 13.99 -7.21
N PHE A 184 -27.93 13.04 -6.59
CA PHE A 184 -27.64 13.08 -5.16
C PHE A 184 -26.84 14.32 -4.76
N ALA A 185 -25.74 14.61 -5.47
CA ALA A 185 -24.92 15.80 -5.20
C ALA A 185 -25.69 17.10 -5.45
N SER A 186 -26.65 17.12 -6.38
CA SER A 186 -27.50 18.30 -6.62
C SER A 186 -28.58 18.46 -5.55
N LEU A 187 -29.16 17.36 -5.06
CA LEU A 187 -30.15 17.38 -3.97
C LEU A 187 -29.55 17.97 -2.69
N MET A 188 -28.33 17.56 -2.31
CA MET A 188 -27.65 18.12 -1.14
C MET A 188 -27.32 19.60 -1.30
N LEU A 189 -26.91 20.04 -2.49
CA LEU A 189 -26.62 21.46 -2.78
C LEU A 189 -27.90 22.31 -2.83
N LEU A 190 -29.01 21.76 -3.35
CA LEU A 190 -30.31 22.41 -3.37
C LEU A 190 -30.88 22.58 -1.95
N ALA A 191 -30.75 21.56 -1.09
CA ALA A 191 -31.15 21.66 0.31
C ALA A 191 -30.34 22.73 1.06
N ALA A 192 -29.02 22.79 0.83
CA ALA A 192 -28.15 23.84 1.38
C ALA A 192 -28.51 25.24 0.85
N MET A 193 -28.92 25.36 -0.41
CA MET A 193 -29.38 26.62 -1.01
C MET A 193 -30.70 27.11 -0.40
N TYR A 194 -31.61 26.19 -0.08
CA TYR A 194 -32.91 26.49 0.52
C TYR A 194 -32.79 27.00 1.97
N PHE A 195 -31.92 26.39 2.79
CA PHE A 195 -31.79 26.76 4.20
C PHE A 195 -31.03 28.08 4.43
N MET A 196 -30.37 28.62 3.40
CA MET A 196 -29.43 29.73 3.53
C MET A 196 -29.98 31.03 2.96
N ASN A 197 -30.17 32.04 3.81
CA ASN A 197 -30.77 33.34 3.45
C ASN A 197 -29.77 34.38 2.91
N ASN A 198 -28.46 34.15 3.03
CA ASN A 198 -27.44 35.07 2.52
C ASN A 198 -27.33 35.01 0.99
N LEU A 199 -27.67 36.12 0.32
CA LEU A 199 -27.73 36.22 -1.14
C LEU A 199 -26.39 35.92 -1.84
N TRP A 200 -25.28 36.45 -1.32
CA TRP A 200 -23.94 36.22 -1.87
C TRP A 200 -23.53 34.75 -1.83
N LEU A 201 -23.81 34.07 -0.72
CA LEU A 201 -23.47 32.66 -0.53
C LEU A 201 -24.36 31.76 -1.40
N ARG A 202 -25.62 32.16 -1.62
CA ARG A 202 -26.55 31.50 -2.55
C ARG A 202 -26.07 31.60 -4.01
N LEU A 203 -25.62 32.78 -4.45
CA LEU A 203 -25.05 32.98 -5.79
C LEU A 203 -23.77 32.15 -6.00
N PHE A 204 -22.90 32.09 -4.98
CA PHE A 204 -21.69 31.27 -5.03
C PHE A 204 -21.99 29.76 -5.17
N LEU A 205 -22.96 29.25 -4.40
CA LEU A 205 -23.39 27.84 -4.52
C LEU A 205 -24.02 27.54 -5.88
N PHE A 206 -24.80 28.47 -6.43
CA PHE A 206 -25.38 28.34 -7.76
C PHE A 206 -24.30 28.29 -8.86
N ALA A 207 -23.27 29.13 -8.76
CA ALA A 207 -22.11 29.11 -9.67
C ALA A 207 -21.34 27.78 -9.60
N LEU A 208 -21.09 27.25 -8.39
CA LEU A 208 -20.48 25.92 -8.21
C LEU A 208 -21.34 24.81 -8.81
N MET A 209 -22.67 24.89 -8.69
CA MET A 209 -23.59 23.95 -9.31
C MET A 209 -23.46 23.99 -10.85
N LEU A 210 -23.52 25.17 -11.46
CA LEU A 210 -23.34 25.33 -12.91
C LEU A 210 -21.99 24.81 -13.40
N PHE A 211 -20.92 25.14 -12.69
CA PHE A 211 -19.57 24.66 -13.01
C PHE A 211 -19.48 23.12 -12.94
N LYS A 212 -20.09 22.50 -11.93
CA LYS A 212 -20.18 21.04 -11.80
C LYS A 212 -20.88 20.43 -13.02
N TYR A 213 -22.04 20.96 -13.41
CA TYR A 213 -22.80 20.47 -14.57
C TYR A 213 -22.02 20.66 -15.88
N TYR A 214 -21.38 21.82 -16.07
CA TYR A 214 -20.54 22.12 -17.24
C TYR A 214 -19.37 21.14 -17.35
N TYR A 215 -18.56 21.00 -16.29
CA TYR A 215 -17.41 20.07 -16.29
C TYR A 215 -17.86 18.64 -16.59
N PHE A 216 -18.97 18.22 -16.00
CA PHE A 216 -19.48 16.87 -16.15
C PHE A 216 -20.06 16.58 -17.54
N LEU A 217 -20.71 17.56 -18.19
CA LEU A 217 -21.20 17.44 -19.56
C LEU A 217 -20.06 17.48 -20.58
N PHE A 218 -19.09 18.39 -20.43
CA PHE A 218 -18.07 18.65 -21.45
C PHE A 218 -16.79 17.81 -21.30
N ARG A 219 -16.37 17.44 -20.09
CA ARG A 219 -15.09 16.72 -19.87
C ARG A 219 -15.23 15.20 -19.75
N ILE A 220 -16.39 14.67 -19.37
CA ILE A 220 -16.58 13.24 -19.15
C ILE A 220 -17.34 12.62 -20.33
N LYS A 221 -16.60 11.98 -21.24
CA LYS A 221 -17.12 11.23 -22.40
C LYS A 221 -18.15 10.20 -21.93
N THR A 222 -19.42 10.45 -22.24
CA THR A 222 -20.54 9.52 -22.02
C THR A 222 -20.58 8.50 -23.13
N ILE A 223 -20.35 7.22 -22.79
CA ILE A 223 -20.62 6.11 -23.70
C ILE A 223 -22.10 5.74 -23.57
N HIS A 224 -22.76 5.57 -24.72
CA HIS A 224 -24.17 5.22 -24.83
C HIS A 224 -24.27 3.69 -24.80
N GLN A 225 -24.82 3.15 -23.71
CA GLN A 225 -25.36 1.79 -23.68
C GLN A 225 -26.57 1.78 -22.76
#